data_AF-L0AYC6-F1
#
_entry.id   AF-L0AYC6-F1
#
_cell.length_a   1.000
_cell.length_b   1.000
_cell.length_c   1.000
_cell.angle_alpha   90.00
_cell.angle_beta   90.00
_cell.angle_gamma   90.00
#
_symmetry.space_group_name_H-M   'P 1'
#
loop_
_entity.id
_entity.type
_entity.pdbx_description
1 polymer ?
#
loop_
_entity_poly.entity_id
_entity_poly.type
_entity_poly.pdbx_seq_one_letter_code
_entity_poly.pdbx_strand_id
1 'polypeptide(L)'
;MYYIVFLIFLLKITSISYSWRLQARYQLSPLRSRFSAKITPSATSADHTHSPEPEELLDLNEKNVENVLDIIRPQLALDGGGVKLERIVDNHVYVKFTGACVGCPYRSVTVKGGIESTLVRFLKSPNDNPIKVELVQDDD
;
A
#
# COMPACT_ATOMS: atom_id res chain seq x y z
N MET A 1 28.29 -2.18 -52.34
CA MET A 1 28.27 -3.20 -51.28
C MET A 1 27.24 -2.92 -50.16
N TYR A 2 26.94 -1.66 -49.81
CA TYR A 2 25.93 -1.32 -48.79
C TYR A 2 24.47 -1.69 -49.14
N TYR A 3 24.08 -1.64 -50.43
CA TYR A 3 22.69 -1.92 -50.85
C TYR A 3 22.27 -3.39 -50.68
N ILE A 4 23.20 -4.35 -50.82
CA ILE A 4 22.90 -5.78 -50.69
C ILE A 4 22.66 -6.17 -49.23
N VAL A 5 23.41 -5.59 -48.30
CA VAL A 5 23.23 -5.82 -46.85
C VAL A 5 21.92 -5.21 -46.35
N PHE A 6 21.52 -4.05 -46.89
CA PHE A 6 20.25 -3.40 -46.55
C PHE A 6 19.03 -4.17 -47.07
N LEU A 7 19.13 -4.80 -48.25
CA LEU A 7 18.05 -5.60 -48.84
C LEU A 7 17.80 -6.91 -48.06
N ILE A 8 18.87 -7.53 -47.53
CA ILE A 8 18.75 -8.71 -46.65
C ILE A 8 18.12 -8.32 -45.29
N PHE A 9 18.45 -7.14 -44.76
CA PHE A 9 17.86 -6.65 -43.50
C PHE A 9 16.36 -6.38 -43.63
N LEU A 10 15.90 -5.78 -44.73
CA LEU A 10 14.48 -5.56 -44.98
C LEU A 10 13.70 -6.87 -45.25
N LEU A 11 14.31 -7.85 -45.90
CA LEU A 11 13.71 -9.18 -46.10
C LEU A 11 13.55 -9.97 -44.78
N LYS A 12 14.37 -9.71 -43.76
CA LYS A 12 14.21 -10.32 -42.43
C LYS A 12 13.22 -9.58 -41.53
N ILE A 13 13.01 -8.27 -41.73
CA ILE A 13 12.02 -7.48 -40.98
C ILE A 13 10.59 -7.83 -41.40
N THR A 14 10.34 -8.07 -42.70
CA THR A 14 9.00 -8.48 -43.17
C THR A 14 8.64 -9.93 -42.83
N SER A 15 9.60 -10.74 -42.36
CA SER A 15 9.36 -12.12 -41.91
C SER A 15 9.08 -12.25 -40.40
N ILE A 16 9.26 -11.20 -39.59
CA ILE A 16 9.06 -11.22 -38.13
C ILE A 16 7.63 -10.80 -37.72
N SER A 17 6.85 -10.17 -38.62
CA SER A 17 5.48 -9.70 -38.32
C SER A 17 4.35 -10.64 -38.78
N TYR A 18 4.64 -11.88 -39.18
CA TYR A 18 3.61 -12.88 -39.54
C TYR A 18 3.70 -14.14 -38.68
N SER A 19 3.65 -13.99 -37.36
CA SER A 19 3.36 -15.13 -36.46
C SER A 19 2.56 -14.68 -35.23
N TRP A 20 1.44 -14.00 -35.48
CA TRP A 20 0.36 -13.80 -34.50
C TRP A 20 -0.99 -14.02 -35.19
N ARG A 21 -1.16 -15.21 -35.73
CA ARG A 21 -2.46 -15.80 -36.08
C ARG A 21 -2.32 -17.31 -35.87
N LEU A 22 -2.65 -17.79 -34.67
CA LEU A 22 -3.14 -19.14 -34.34
C LEU A 22 -2.90 -19.46 -32.85
N GLN A 23 -3.65 -18.81 -31.96
CA GLN A 23 -4.00 -19.39 -30.66
C GLN A 23 -5.38 -18.91 -30.22
N ALA A 24 -6.32 -18.90 -31.16
CA ALA A 24 -7.74 -19.00 -30.85
C ALA A 24 -8.07 -20.49 -30.72
N ARG A 25 -8.04 -21.02 -29.49
CA ARG A 25 -8.73 -22.25 -29.02
C ARG A 25 -8.20 -22.66 -27.64
N TYR A 26 -8.64 -21.97 -26.60
CA TYR A 26 -8.76 -22.55 -25.26
C TYR A 26 -10.21 -22.43 -24.82
N GLN A 27 -10.98 -23.41 -25.29
CA GLN A 27 -12.07 -24.09 -24.60
C GLN A 27 -12.78 -23.32 -23.48
N LEU A 28 -13.85 -22.60 -23.83
CA LEU A 28 -14.93 -22.31 -22.89
C LEU A 28 -15.76 -23.60 -22.74
N SER A 29 -15.44 -24.41 -21.74
CA SER A 29 -16.33 -25.46 -21.25
C SER A 29 -17.35 -24.84 -20.27
N PRO A 30 -18.67 -25.02 -20.48
CA PRO A 30 -19.66 -24.61 -19.50
C PRO A 30 -19.78 -25.72 -18.46
N LEU A 31 -19.13 -25.58 -17.31
CA LEU A 31 -19.47 -26.38 -16.13
C LEU A 31 -20.20 -25.50 -15.11
N ARG A 32 -21.49 -25.35 -15.40
CA ARG A 32 -22.52 -25.20 -14.38
C ARG A 32 -22.61 -26.53 -13.62
N SER A 33 -21.91 -26.66 -12.50
CA SER A 33 -22.32 -27.58 -11.42
C SER A 33 -22.62 -26.69 -10.20
N ARG A 34 -23.90 -26.37 -9.99
CA ARG A 34 -24.71 -27.03 -8.93
C ARG A 34 -23.87 -27.22 -7.67
N PHE A 35 -24.04 -26.30 -6.73
CA PHE A 35 -24.88 -26.51 -5.55
C PHE A 35 -24.47 -27.73 -4.72
N SER A 36 -24.14 -27.44 -3.47
CA SER A 36 -24.06 -28.33 -2.31
C SER A 36 -22.65 -28.70 -1.85
N ALA A 37 -22.02 -27.76 -1.15
CA ALA A 37 -21.21 -28.09 0.01
C ALA A 37 -21.48 -27.03 1.09
N LYS A 38 -22.10 -27.47 2.18
CA LYS A 38 -22.35 -26.72 3.41
C LYS A 38 -21.11 -25.94 3.83
N ILE A 39 -21.23 -24.62 3.88
CA ILE A 39 -20.49 -23.80 4.85
C ILE A 39 -21.56 -22.99 5.57
N THR A 40 -21.98 -23.51 6.71
CA THR A 40 -22.62 -22.71 7.76
C THR A 40 -21.54 -22.35 8.76
N PRO A 41 -21.00 -21.12 8.77
CA PRO A 41 -20.58 -20.52 10.02
C PRO A 41 -21.85 -19.93 10.63
N SER A 42 -22.51 -20.77 11.42
CA SER A 42 -23.52 -20.36 12.37
C SER A 42 -22.86 -19.42 13.40
N ALA A 43 -23.19 -18.13 13.28
CA ALA A 43 -23.31 -17.15 14.36
C ALA A 43 -22.26 -17.15 15.49
N THR A 44 -21.40 -16.13 15.51
CA THR A 44 -21.35 -15.19 16.64
C THR A 44 -20.89 -13.83 16.12
N SER A 45 -21.82 -12.90 16.23
CA SER A 45 -21.76 -11.44 16.09
C SER A 45 -20.40 -10.75 16.27
N ALA A 46 -19.92 -10.13 15.20
CA ALA A 46 -19.34 -8.78 15.27
C ALA A 46 -19.85 -8.03 14.04
N ASP A 47 -20.94 -7.30 14.27
CA ASP A 47 -21.43 -6.28 13.37
C ASP A 47 -20.32 -5.24 13.17
N HIS A 48 -19.66 -5.29 12.02
CA HIS A 48 -18.89 -4.17 11.50
C HIS A 48 -19.64 -3.58 10.31
N THR A 49 -20.90 -3.22 10.53
CA THR A 49 -21.42 -2.00 9.95
C THR A 49 -20.62 -0.83 10.51
N HIS A 50 -19.44 -0.58 9.96
CA HIS A 50 -18.93 0.77 9.86
C HIS A 50 -19.02 1.13 8.39
N SER A 51 -20.24 1.48 7.97
CA SER A 51 -20.36 2.51 6.96
C SER A 51 -19.64 3.70 7.58
N PRO A 52 -18.48 4.17 7.06
CA PRO A 52 -17.94 5.41 7.57
C PRO A 52 -19.00 6.46 7.26
N GLU A 53 -19.66 6.91 8.32
CA GLU A 53 -20.22 8.24 8.40
C GLU A 53 -19.20 9.23 7.81
N PRO A 54 -19.68 10.29 7.16
CA PRO A 54 -18.85 11.21 6.38
C PRO A 54 -17.57 11.53 7.14
N GLU A 55 -16.43 11.19 6.53
CA GLU A 55 -15.06 11.34 7.04
C GLU A 55 -14.95 12.64 7.84
N GLU A 56 -15.16 12.55 9.16
CA GLU A 56 -14.97 13.66 10.06
C GLU A 56 -13.47 13.75 10.24
N LEU A 57 -12.85 14.49 9.32
CA LEU A 57 -11.40 14.71 9.27
C LEU A 57 -10.97 15.27 10.63
N LEU A 58 -10.32 14.43 11.45
CA LEU A 58 -10.05 14.71 12.85
C LEU A 58 -8.95 15.76 12.98
N ASP A 59 -9.03 16.65 13.97
CA ASP A 59 -7.99 17.66 14.16
C ASP A 59 -6.63 17.05 14.53
N LEU A 60 -5.54 17.70 14.13
CA LEU A 60 -4.18 17.31 14.50
C LEU A 60 -3.93 17.56 16.00
N ASN A 61 -4.21 16.56 16.82
CA ASN A 61 -3.91 16.53 18.24
C ASN A 61 -3.26 15.19 18.63
N GLU A 62 -2.60 15.15 19.79
CA GLU A 62 -1.87 13.96 20.25
C GLU A 62 -2.75 12.72 20.32
N LYS A 63 -3.98 12.86 20.82
CA LYS A 63 -4.93 11.76 20.97
C LYS A 63 -5.35 11.15 19.63
N ASN A 64 -5.63 11.99 18.64
CA ASN A 64 -6.05 11.58 17.31
C ASN A 64 -4.90 10.96 16.55
N VAL A 65 -3.69 11.52 16.65
CA VAL A 65 -2.49 10.89 16.09
C VAL A 65 -2.27 9.52 16.72
N GLU A 66 -2.39 9.39 18.04
CA GLU A 66 -2.23 8.11 18.73
C GLU A 66 -3.27 7.07 18.25
N ASN A 67 -4.54 7.47 18.11
CA ASN A 67 -5.59 6.61 17.56
C ASN A 67 -5.26 6.13 16.14
N VAL A 68 -4.71 7.01 15.30
CA VAL A 68 -4.31 6.65 13.93
C VAL A 68 -3.10 5.70 13.95
N LEU A 69 -2.13 5.94 14.83
CA LEU A 69 -0.98 5.04 15.00
C LEU A 69 -1.40 3.65 15.49
N ASP A 70 -2.43 3.55 16.35
CA ASP A 70 -2.99 2.27 16.81
C ASP A 70 -3.55 1.40 15.68
N ILE A 71 -4.05 2.02 14.61
CA ILE A 71 -4.52 1.29 13.42
C ILE A 71 -3.33 0.69 12.64
N ILE A 72 -2.18 1.36 12.64
CA ILE A 72 -0.99 0.98 11.86
C ILE A 72 -0.11 -0.01 12.62
N ARG A 73 -0.04 0.10 13.96
CA ARG A 73 0.74 -0.77 14.85
C ARG A 73 0.58 -2.27 14.60
N PRO A 74 -0.62 -2.85 14.40
CA PRO A 74 -0.73 -4.28 14.13
C PRO A 74 -0.05 -4.68 12.81
N GLN A 75 -0.06 -3.82 11.79
CA GLN A 75 0.65 -4.10 10.53
C GLN A 75 2.16 -4.07 10.73
N LEU A 76 2.67 -3.09 11.48
CA LEU A 76 4.11 -3.01 11.79
C LEU A 76 4.58 -4.13 12.71
N ALA A 77 3.73 -4.60 13.61
CA ALA A 77 4.02 -5.71 14.51
C ALA A 77 4.18 -7.03 13.74
N LEU A 78 3.41 -7.25 12.66
CA LEU A 78 3.59 -8.40 11.77
C LEU A 78 4.98 -8.41 11.11
N ASP A 79 5.52 -7.23 10.81
CA ASP A 79 6.88 -7.04 10.28
C ASP A 79 7.97 -7.06 11.38
N GLY A 80 7.59 -7.33 12.64
CA GLY A 80 8.49 -7.38 13.79
C GLY A 80 8.94 -6.00 14.30
N GLY A 81 8.24 -4.94 13.92
CA GLY A 81 8.56 -3.56 14.27
C GLY A 81 7.45 -2.83 15.02
N GLY A 82 7.53 -1.50 15.04
CA GLY A 82 6.53 -0.65 15.63
C GLY A 82 6.90 0.83 15.58
N VAL A 83 5.99 1.67 16.06
CA VAL A 83 6.13 3.13 16.09
C VAL A 83 5.54 3.70 17.37
N LYS A 84 6.21 4.71 17.92
CA LYS A 84 5.77 5.52 19.06
C LYS A 84 5.73 6.99 18.67
N LEU A 85 4.72 7.71 19.16
CA LEU A 85 4.65 9.16 19.07
C LEU A 85 5.62 9.78 20.09
N GLU A 86 6.44 10.73 19.66
CA GLU A 86 7.32 11.49 20.55
C GLU A 86 6.74 12.87 20.82
N ARG A 87 6.44 13.63 19.76
CA ARG A 87 5.87 14.97 19.86
C ARG A 87 5.23 15.41 18.55
N ILE A 88 4.40 16.44 18.62
CA ILE A 88 3.83 17.12 17.45
C ILE A 88 4.27 18.58 17.52
N VAL A 89 4.82 19.10 16.43
CA VAL A 89 5.18 20.52 16.30
C VAL A 89 4.58 21.03 15.00
N ASP A 90 3.65 21.96 15.08
CA ASP A 90 2.90 22.51 13.96
C ASP A 90 2.25 21.41 13.10
N ASN A 91 2.84 21.12 11.93
CA ASN A 91 2.40 20.11 10.97
C ASN A 91 3.34 18.89 10.92
N HIS A 92 4.35 18.85 11.80
CA HIS A 92 5.37 17.82 11.86
C HIS A 92 5.10 16.88 13.04
N VAL A 93 4.89 15.60 12.71
CA VAL A 93 4.69 14.52 13.68
C VAL A 93 6.01 13.78 13.85
N TYR A 94 6.60 13.91 15.03
CA TYR A 94 7.86 13.24 15.35
C TYR A 94 7.54 11.87 15.95
N VAL A 95 8.08 10.84 15.32
CA VAL A 95 7.87 9.46 15.73
C VAL A 95 9.21 8.75 15.92
N LYS A 96 9.20 7.77 16.81
CA LYS A 96 10.32 6.87 17.06
C LYS A 96 9.95 5.46 16.63
N PHE A 97 10.80 4.86 15.80
CA PHE A 97 10.64 3.46 15.41
C PHE A 97 11.13 2.52 16.49
N THR A 98 10.51 1.34 16.55
CA THR A 98 10.86 0.29 17.50
C THR A 98 10.98 -1.06 16.79
N GLY A 99 11.71 -2.01 17.40
CA GLY A 99 11.87 -3.36 16.86
C GLY A 99 12.68 -3.40 15.55
N ALA A 100 12.26 -4.25 14.61
CA ALA A 100 12.92 -4.44 13.32
C ALA A 100 12.93 -3.21 12.39
N CYS A 101 12.19 -2.16 12.74
CA CYS A 101 12.18 -0.89 12.00
C CYS A 101 13.37 0.03 12.36
N VAL A 102 14.10 -0.24 13.44
CA VAL A 102 15.24 0.56 13.90
C VAL A 102 16.49 0.25 13.06
N GLY A 103 17.25 1.29 12.69
CA GLY A 103 18.57 1.15 12.07
C GLY A 103 18.60 0.72 10.58
N CYS A 104 17.45 0.52 9.94
CA CYS A 104 17.39 0.16 8.52
C CYS A 104 16.94 1.37 7.66
N PRO A 105 17.87 2.04 6.93
CA PRO A 105 17.56 3.27 6.19
C PRO A 105 16.57 3.06 5.04
N TYR A 106 16.50 1.84 4.49
CA TYR A 106 15.56 1.53 3.41
C TYR A 106 14.14 1.32 3.93
N ARG A 107 13.98 0.54 5.01
CA ARG A 107 12.67 0.28 5.62
C ARG A 107 12.11 1.54 6.27
N SER A 108 12.97 2.40 6.81
CA SER A 108 12.51 3.63 7.43
C SER A 108 11.82 4.56 6.45
N VAL A 109 12.24 4.61 5.19
CA VAL A 109 11.61 5.46 4.15
C VAL A 109 10.21 4.96 3.79
N THR A 110 10.05 3.66 3.55
CA THR A 110 8.76 3.09 3.15
C THR A 110 7.74 3.10 4.30
N VAL A 111 8.16 2.73 5.51
CA VAL A 111 7.30 2.75 6.71
C VAL A 111 6.88 4.19 7.04
N LYS A 112 7.81 5.13 6.98
CA LYS A 112 7.51 6.56 7.16
C LYS A 112 6.44 7.05 6.18
N GLY A 113 6.58 6.73 4.89
CA GLY A 113 5.62 7.14 3.86
C GLY A 113 4.23 6.52 4.06
N GLY A 114 4.17 5.27 4.54
CA GLY A 114 2.90 4.61 4.89
C GLY A 114 2.19 5.30 6.07
N ILE A 115 2.94 5.67 7.10
CA ILE A 115 2.40 6.41 8.26
C ILE A 115 1.92 7.80 7.84
N GLU A 116 2.72 8.53 7.06
CA GLU A 116 2.35 9.87 6.55
C GLU A 116 1.06 9.83 5.73
N SER A 117 0.95 8.86 4.80
CA SER A 117 -0.24 8.68 3.98
C SER A 117 -1.49 8.37 4.81
N THR A 118 -1.32 7.62 5.89
CA THR A 118 -2.43 7.24 6.78
C THR A 118 -2.86 8.43 7.63
N LEU A 119 -1.91 9.19 8.19
CA LEU A 119 -2.20 10.40 8.95
C LEU A 119 -2.94 11.44 8.10
N VAL A 120 -2.50 11.69 6.87
CA VAL A 120 -3.18 12.64 5.95
C VAL A 120 -4.59 12.19 5.59
N ARG A 121 -4.86 10.88 5.60
CA ARG A 121 -6.20 10.35 5.32
C ARG A 121 -7.19 10.58 6.46
N PHE A 122 -6.73 10.48 7.70
CA PHE A 122 -7.60 10.55 8.88
C PHE A 122 -7.62 11.93 9.55
N LEU A 123 -6.58 12.75 9.34
CA LEU A 123 -6.38 14.00 10.07
C LEU A 123 -6.46 15.22 9.14
N LYS A 124 -7.03 16.31 9.68
CA LYS A 124 -7.10 17.62 9.05
C LYS A 124 -5.81 18.38 9.28
N SER A 125 -5.23 18.90 8.20
CA SER A 125 -4.11 19.82 8.33
C SER A 125 -4.58 21.17 8.89
N PRO A 126 -3.94 21.69 9.95
CA PRO A 126 -4.30 22.99 10.54
C PRO A 126 -3.90 24.22 9.71
N ASN A 127 -3.00 24.12 8.70
CA ASN A 127 -2.36 25.28 8.05
C ASN A 127 -2.21 25.16 6.51
N ASP A 128 -3.09 24.45 5.80
CA ASP A 128 -2.98 24.12 4.35
C ASP A 128 -1.68 23.38 3.93
N ASN A 129 -0.79 23.10 4.88
CA ASN A 129 0.46 22.37 4.67
C ASN A 129 0.27 20.88 4.94
N PRO A 130 0.78 19.96 4.12
CA PRO A 130 0.64 18.52 4.38
C PRO A 130 1.29 18.12 5.71
N ILE A 131 0.67 17.17 6.42
CA ILE A 131 1.25 16.59 7.62
C ILE A 131 2.51 15.85 7.22
N LYS A 132 3.64 16.17 7.85
CA LYS A 132 4.92 15.50 7.61
C LYS A 132 5.30 14.66 8.81
N VAL A 133 5.81 13.47 8.55
CA VAL A 133 6.39 12.63 9.59
C VAL A 133 7.89 12.88 9.67
N GLU A 134 8.45 12.94 10.87
CA GLU A 134 9.89 13.01 11.11
C GLU A 134 10.32 11.92 12.06
N LEU A 135 11.47 11.32 11.77
CA LEU A 135 12.02 10.24 12.59
C LEU A 135 12.99 10.85 13.59
N VAL A 136 12.77 10.56 14.87
CA VAL A 136 13.76 10.82 15.92
C VAL A 136 14.70 9.63 15.92
N GLN A 137 15.95 9.85 15.50
CA GLN A 137 17.02 8.85 15.59
C GLN A 137 17.73 9.05 16.93
N ASP A 138 17.94 7.96 17.68
CA ASP A 138 18.91 7.99 18.76
C ASP A 138 20.29 7.83 18.09
N ASP A 139 21.11 8.88 18.15
CA ASP A 139 22.51 8.84 17.73
C ASP A 139 23.30 8.04 18.80
N ASP A 140 23.25 6.71 18.73
CA ASP A 140 24.12 5.80 19.52
C ASP A 140 25.42 5.48 18.77
#